data_AF-A0A6L8U4G6-F1
#
_entry.id   AF-A0A6L8U4G6-F1
#
_cell.length_a   1.000
_cell.length_b   1.000
_cell.length_c   1.000
_cell.angle_alpha   90.00
_cell.angle_beta   90.00
_cell.angle_gamma   90.00
#
_symmetry.space_group_name_H-M   'P 1'
#
loop_
_entity.id
_entity.type
_entity.pdbx_description
1 polymer ?
#
loop_
_entity_poly.entity_id
_entity_poly.type
_entity_poly.pdbx_seq_one_letter_code
_entity_poly.pdbx_strand_id
1 'polypeptide(L)'
;VLFKVLSCKKDVFYRFMANGSLDWRKILYRINLQLIGKIAVRADSCSGKDPVCLIVDDSDLPKTGKKIERIGRIFSHVTHRSIIGFKALFLCRTDGKTQTVLDFSLHGE
;
A
#
# COMPACT_ATOMS: atom_id res chain seq x y z
N VAL A 1 -8.35 -4.85 -15.32
CA VAL A 1 -8.48 -3.38 -15.16
C VAL A 1 -7.25 -2.64 -15.71
N LEU A 2 -6.01 -2.99 -15.31
CA LEU A 2 -4.79 -2.34 -15.85
C LEU A 2 -4.58 -2.50 -17.37
N PHE A 3 -4.92 -3.67 -17.94
CA PHE A 3 -4.81 -3.92 -19.39
C PHE A 3 -5.64 -2.94 -20.25
N LYS A 4 -6.70 -2.34 -19.69
CA LYS A 4 -7.51 -1.32 -20.40
C LYS A 4 -6.80 0.03 -20.50
N VAL A 5 -5.80 0.27 -19.65
CA VAL A 5 -5.05 1.53 -19.56
C VAL A 5 -3.66 1.37 -20.18
N LEU A 6 -3.10 0.17 -20.13
CA LEU A 6 -1.80 -0.19 -20.70
C LEU A 6 -1.99 -1.35 -21.68
N SER A 7 -1.86 -1.08 -22.97
CA SER A 7 -1.97 -2.06 -24.07
C SER A 7 -0.76 -3.00 -24.15
N CYS A 8 -0.36 -3.59 -23.03
CA CYS A 8 0.76 -4.53 -22.94
C CYS A 8 0.28 -5.93 -22.49
N LYS A 9 1.00 -6.96 -22.93
CA LYS A 9 0.72 -8.34 -22.55
C LYS A 9 1.17 -8.62 -21.11
N LYS A 10 0.62 -9.69 -20.52
CA LYS A 10 0.81 -10.08 -19.11
C LYS A 10 2.29 -10.22 -18.72
N ASP A 11 3.13 -10.69 -19.63
CA ASP A 11 4.57 -10.85 -19.45
C ASP A 11 5.30 -9.54 -19.16
N VAL A 12 4.83 -8.42 -19.73
CA VAL A 12 5.40 -7.09 -19.47
C VAL A 12 5.14 -6.69 -18.01
N PHE A 13 3.94 -6.94 -17.49
CA PHE A 13 3.62 -6.67 -16.09
C PHE A 13 4.45 -7.50 -15.13
N TYR A 14 4.64 -8.79 -15.40
CA TYR A 14 5.48 -9.63 -14.54
C TYR A 14 6.95 -9.20 -14.59
N ARG A 15 7.49 -8.86 -15.77
CA ARG A 15 8.85 -8.32 -15.87
C ARG A 15 9.00 -7.01 -15.11
N PHE A 16 8.01 -6.12 -15.20
CA PHE A 16 8.00 -4.88 -14.44
C PHE A 16 7.98 -5.15 -12.93
N MET A 17 7.08 -5.99 -12.43
CA MET A 17 7.00 -6.32 -11.00
C MET A 17 8.23 -7.07 -10.46
N ALA A 18 8.86 -7.91 -11.28
CA ALA A 18 10.05 -8.67 -10.91
C ALA A 18 11.34 -7.86 -11.01
N ASN A 19 11.30 -6.63 -11.55
CA ASN A 19 12.50 -5.82 -11.69
C ASN A 19 12.92 -5.22 -10.34
N GLY A 20 13.92 -5.83 -9.70
CA GLY A 20 14.50 -5.38 -8.43
C GLY A 20 15.24 -4.04 -8.49
N SER A 21 15.51 -3.50 -9.69
CA SER A 21 16.13 -2.17 -9.84
C SER A 21 15.13 -1.03 -9.65
N LEU A 22 13.84 -1.32 -9.55
CA LEU A 22 12.80 -0.31 -9.35
C LEU A 22 12.67 0.05 -7.88
N ASP A 23 12.80 1.35 -7.60
CA ASP A 23 12.52 1.90 -6.28
C ASP A 23 11.00 2.06 -6.09
N TRP A 24 10.36 0.99 -5.60
CA TRP A 24 8.94 0.94 -5.33
C TRP A 24 8.46 2.03 -4.35
N ARG A 25 9.29 2.37 -3.35
CA ARG A 25 8.96 3.38 -2.35
C ARG A 25 8.97 4.77 -2.97
N LYS A 26 9.93 5.08 -3.84
CA LYS A 26 9.93 6.35 -4.59
C LYS A 26 8.76 6.47 -5.58
N ILE A 27 8.36 5.35 -6.20
CA ILE A 27 7.14 5.33 -7.03
C ILE A 27 5.91 5.66 -6.18
N LEU A 28 5.77 5.03 -5.01
CA LEU A 28 4.68 5.30 -4.06
C LEU A 28 4.64 6.78 -3.67
N TYR A 29 5.78 7.37 -3.31
CA TYR A 29 5.85 8.79 -2.94
C TYR A 29 5.44 9.71 -4.08
N ARG A 30 5.91 9.44 -5.30
CA ARG A 30 5.54 10.24 -6.49
C ARG A 30 4.04 10.19 -6.77
N ILE A 31 3.44 9.01 -6.65
CA ILE A 31 1.98 8.84 -6.83
C ILE A 31 1.24 9.61 -5.73
N ASN A 32 1.65 9.48 -4.47
CA ASN A 32 1.03 10.19 -3.36
C ASN A 32 1.10 11.71 -3.50
N LEU A 33 2.26 12.25 -3.87
CA LEU A 33 2.40 13.70 -4.09
C LEU A 33 1.44 14.21 -5.17
N GLN A 34 1.29 13.47 -6.28
CA GLN A 34 0.34 13.82 -7.32
C GLN A 34 -1.11 13.70 -6.86
N LEU A 35 -1.45 12.66 -6.09
CA LEU A 35 -2.80 12.47 -5.55
C LEU A 35 -3.17 13.57 -4.56
N ILE A 36 -2.29 13.87 -3.60
CA ILE A 36 -2.50 14.93 -2.61
C ILE A 36 -2.69 16.28 -3.30
N GLY A 37 -1.83 16.61 -4.28
CA GLY A 37 -1.99 17.85 -5.05
C GLY A 37 -3.32 17.92 -5.80
N LYS A 38 -3.77 16.81 -6.40
CA LYS A 38 -5.06 16.73 -7.09
C LYS A 38 -6.25 16.77 -6.13
N ILE A 39 -6.11 16.28 -4.91
CA ILE A 39 -7.16 16.30 -3.88
C ILE A 39 -7.29 17.72 -3.32
N ALA A 40 -6.17 18.38 -3.03
CA ALA A 40 -6.13 19.71 -2.43
C ALA A 40 -6.84 20.80 -3.24
N VAL A 41 -6.96 20.64 -4.56
CA VAL A 41 -7.65 21.60 -5.45
C VAL A 41 -9.12 21.28 -5.67
N ARG A 42 -9.64 20.18 -5.12
CA ARG A 42 -11.05 19.82 -5.28
C ARG A 42 -11.92 20.68 -4.38
N ALA A 43 -13.07 21.11 -4.89
CA ALA A 43 -14.00 21.98 -4.16
C ALA A 43 -14.45 21.37 -2.81
N ASP A 44 -14.64 20.05 -2.77
CA ASP A 44 -15.03 19.31 -1.57
C ASP A 44 -13.89 19.17 -0.54
N SER A 45 -12.64 19.25 -0.97
CA SER A 45 -11.46 19.33 -0.10
C SER A 45 -11.28 20.74 0.45
N CYS A 46 -11.39 21.78 -0.40
CA CYS A 46 -11.26 23.19 0.01
C CYS A 46 -12.37 23.64 0.98
N SER A 47 -13.57 23.08 0.86
CA SER A 47 -14.71 23.38 1.74
C SER A 47 -14.82 22.44 2.94
N GLY A 48 -14.01 21.37 2.97
CA GLY A 48 -13.97 20.42 4.07
C GLY A 48 -13.43 21.07 5.34
N LYS A 49 -14.12 20.85 6.46
CA LYS A 49 -13.67 21.30 7.80
C LYS A 49 -12.96 20.18 8.58
N ASP A 50 -12.95 18.97 8.02
CA ASP A 50 -12.37 17.81 8.66
C ASP A 50 -10.84 17.95 8.75
N PRO A 51 -10.22 17.59 9.88
CA PRO A 51 -8.78 17.65 10.02
C PRO A 51 -8.11 16.60 9.12
N VAL A 52 -6.90 16.93 8.64
CA VAL A 52 -6.02 15.95 8.01
C VAL A 52 -5.31 15.16 9.10
N CYS A 53 -5.48 13.85 9.08
CA CYS A 53 -4.92 12.93 10.07
C CYS A 53 -3.91 11.98 9.42
N LEU A 54 -2.91 11.58 10.22
CA LEU A 54 -2.03 10.47 9.92
C LEU A 54 -2.44 9.28 10.80
N ILE A 55 -2.58 8.11 10.19
CA ILE A 55 -2.95 6.87 10.84
C ILE A 55 -1.81 5.89 10.67
N VAL A 56 -1.34 5.33 11.78
CA VAL A 56 -0.38 4.22 11.79
C VAL A 56 -1.10 3.01 12.36
N ASP A 57 -1.20 1.96 11.55
CA ASP A 57 -1.94 0.74 11.92
C ASP A 57 -1.28 -0.48 11.28
N ASP A 58 -1.23 -1.59 12.00
CA ASP A 58 -0.72 -2.86 11.49
C ASP A 58 -1.83 -3.73 10.92
N SER A 59 -1.52 -4.46 9.84
CA SER A 59 -2.46 -5.38 9.21
C SER A 59 -1.80 -6.71 8.93
N ASP A 60 -2.53 -7.79 9.18
CA ASP A 60 -2.13 -9.14 8.83
C ASP A 60 -2.09 -9.28 7.29
N LEU A 61 -0.92 -9.54 6.72
CA LEU A 61 -0.74 -9.82 5.29
C LEU A 61 -0.50 -11.32 5.06
N PRO A 62 -1.57 -12.15 4.98
CA PRO A 62 -1.44 -13.59 4.79
C PRO A 62 -0.81 -13.94 3.45
N LYS A 63 -0.02 -15.01 3.44
CA LYS A 63 0.66 -15.54 2.26
C LYS A 63 0.53 -17.07 2.24
N THR A 64 0.56 -17.62 1.02
CA THR A 64 0.45 -19.07 0.77
C THR A 64 1.68 -19.65 0.07
N GLY A 65 2.63 -18.80 -0.35
CA GLY A 65 3.83 -19.20 -1.08
C GLY A 65 4.95 -19.68 -0.15
N LYS A 66 5.77 -20.62 -0.64
CA LYS A 66 6.89 -21.22 0.12
C LYS A 66 8.28 -20.61 -0.20
N LYS A 67 8.39 -19.80 -1.26
CA LYS A 67 9.66 -19.22 -1.75
C LYS A 67 9.73 -17.71 -1.55
N ILE A 68 8.98 -17.19 -0.59
CA ILE A 68 8.97 -15.75 -0.31
C ILE A 68 10.08 -15.50 0.71
N GLU A 69 11.02 -14.63 0.38
CA GLU A 69 12.13 -14.32 1.27
C GLU A 69 11.63 -13.63 2.55
N ARG A 70 12.27 -13.95 3.68
CA ARG A 70 11.98 -13.39 5.01
C ARG A 70 10.52 -13.55 5.48
N ILE A 71 9.78 -14.48 4.88
CA ILE A 71 8.42 -14.81 5.31
C ILE A 71 8.46 -15.54 6.66
N GLY A 72 7.60 -15.09 7.58
CA GLY A 72 7.51 -15.63 8.94
C GLY A 72 6.12 -16.18 9.25
N ARG A 73 5.92 -16.55 10.52
CA ARG A 73 4.63 -16.96 11.06
C ARG A 73 4.16 -15.91 12.06
N ILE A 74 3.33 -15.00 11.60
CA ILE A 74 2.77 -13.93 12.42
C ILE A 74 1.57 -14.44 13.24
N PHE A 75 1.34 -13.86 14.42
CA PHE A 75 0.14 -14.17 15.20
C PHE A 75 -0.99 -13.19 14.85
N SER A 76 -2.09 -13.71 14.30
CA SER A 76 -3.28 -12.92 14.01
C SER A 76 -4.14 -12.80 15.25
N HIS A 77 -4.26 -11.61 15.82
CA HIS A 77 -5.16 -11.33 16.93
C HIS A 77 -6.64 -11.35 16.50
N VAL A 78 -6.93 -11.10 15.23
CA VAL A 78 -8.30 -11.16 14.67
C VAL A 78 -8.80 -12.60 14.63
N THR A 79 -7.95 -13.53 14.17
CA THR A 79 -8.33 -14.95 14.00
C THR A 79 -7.82 -15.85 15.13
N HIS A 80 -7.16 -15.27 16.13
CA HIS A 80 -6.52 -15.95 17.27
C HIS A 80 -5.66 -17.15 16.87
N ARG A 81 -4.90 -17.04 15.78
CA ARG A 81 -4.03 -18.11 15.28
C ARG A 81 -2.79 -17.58 14.59
N SER A 82 -1.77 -18.42 14.57
CA SER A 82 -0.56 -18.17 13.78
C SER A 82 -0.81 -18.44 12.29
N ILE A 83 -0.45 -17.50 11.42
CA ILE A 83 -0.58 -17.58 9.96
C ILE A 83 0.75 -17.30 9.28
N ILE A 84 0.96 -17.88 8.10
CA ILE A 84 2.14 -17.57 7.27
C ILE A 84 1.89 -16.20 6.61
N GLY A 85 2.79 -15.24 6.81
CA GLY A 85 2.59 -13.88 6.30
C GLY A 85 3.58 -12.85 6.83
N PHE A 86 3.18 -11.59 6.71
CA PHE A 86 3.88 -10.44 7.29
C PHE A 86 2.90 -9.59 8.10
N LYS A 87 3.38 -8.96 9.18
CA LYS A 87 2.72 -7.79 9.75
C LYS A 87 3.08 -6.60 8.88
N ALA A 88 2.08 -6.03 8.21
CA ALA A 88 2.27 -4.86 7.38
C ALA A 88 1.90 -3.62 8.21
N LEU A 89 2.89 -2.84 8.59
CA LEU A 89 2.68 -1.56 9.29
C LEU A 89 2.49 -0.48 8.23
N PHE A 90 1.32 0.16 8.20
CA PHE A 90 0.98 1.18 7.21
C PHE A 90 0.96 2.57 7.84
N LEU A 91 1.50 3.55 7.12
CA LEU A 91 1.27 4.97 7.37
C LEU A 91 0.27 5.49 6.33
N CYS A 92 -0.92 5.87 6.79
CA CYS A 92 -1.96 6.43 5.95
C CYS A 92 -2.19 7.92 6.25
N ARG A 93 -2.55 8.70 5.23
CA ARG A 93 -3.12 10.04 5.36
C ARG A 93 -4.62 9.96 5.07
N THR A 94 -5.44 10.59 5.91
CA THR A 94 -6.87 10.81 5.66
C THR A 94 -7.23 12.27 5.84
N ASP A 95 -8.17 12.77 5.05
CA ASP A 95 -8.79 14.10 5.20
C ASP A 95 -10.29 14.03 5.51
N GLY A 96 -10.74 12.90 6.07
CA GLY A 96 -12.15 12.63 6.37
C GLY A 96 -12.97 12.14 5.17
N LYS A 97 -12.48 12.32 3.93
CA LYS A 97 -13.16 11.87 2.70
C LYS A 97 -12.32 10.91 1.88
N THR A 98 -11.03 11.18 1.77
CA THR A 98 -10.07 10.38 1.00
C THR A 98 -8.99 9.85 1.92
N GLN A 99 -8.57 8.61 1.68
CA GLN A 99 -7.48 7.99 2.39
C GLN A 99 -6.44 7.46 1.40
N THR A 100 -5.17 7.68 1.72
CA THR A 100 -4.02 7.28 0.88
C THR A 100 -2.93 6.66 1.76
N VAL A 101 -2.28 5.61 1.26
CA VAL A 101 -1.13 4.98 1.93
C VAL A 101 0.13 5.75 1.54
N LEU A 102 0.76 6.40 2.51
CA LEU A 102 1.98 7.19 2.30
C LEU A 102 3.24 6.31 2.31
N ASP A 103 3.31 5.36 3.23
CA ASP A 103 4.43 4.42 3.35
C ASP A 103 3.99 3.14 4.06
N PHE A 104 4.86 2.13 4.04
CA PHE A 104 4.67 0.88 4.75
C PHE A 104 6.00 0.19 5.07
N SER A 105 5.97 -0.69 6.08
CA SER A 105 7.01 -1.68 6.32
C SER A 105 6.39 -3.07 6.50
N LEU A 106 7.15 -4.11 6.11
CA LEU A 106 6.74 -5.49 6.25
C LEU A 106 7.65 -6.14 7.29
N HIS A 107 7.05 -6.72 8.32
CA HIS A 107 7.75 -7.41 9.39
C HIS A 107 7.37 -8.89 9.40
N GLY A 108 8.36 -9.76 9.43
CA GLY A 108 8.17 -11.14 9.87
C GLY A 108 8.30 -11.16 11.38
N GLU A 109 7.34 -11.77 12.06
CA GLU A 109 7.41 -12.13 13.48
C GLU A 109 7.84 -13.59 13.63
#